data_AF-A0A2D6JHT9-F1
#
_entry.id   AF-A0A2D6JHT9-F1
#
_cell.length_a   1.000
_cell.length_b   1.000
_cell.length_c   1.000
_cell.angle_alpha   90.00
_cell.angle_beta   90.00
_cell.angle_gamma   90.00
#
_symmetry.space_group_name_H-M   'P 1'
#
loop_
_entity.id
_entity.type
_entity.pdbx_description
1 polymer ?
#
loop_
_entity_poly.entity_id
_entity_poly.type
_entity_poly.pdbx_seq_one_letter_code
_entity_poly.pdbx_strand_id
1 'polypeptide(L)'
;MIKIFEHRGMHVFLDSNSFDEIRVIAKYRRRESVGLIDIEQGEFSGLHLQFNLEGKDPLPARQLLEFEDMLSIYSEDIVALWNRLVQQSASMKRVS
;
A
#
# COMPACT_ATOMS: atom_id res chain seq x y z
N MET A 1 -5.34 7.42 -3.95
CA MET A 1 -5.81 6.08 -3.55
C MET A 1 -6.39 5.27 -4.71
N ILE A 2 -5.73 4.17 -5.09
CA ILE A 2 -6.13 3.23 -6.15
C ILE A 2 -6.38 1.87 -5.49
N LYS A 3 -7.50 1.19 -5.78
CA LYS A 3 -7.73 -0.17 -5.28
C LYS A 3 -6.88 -1.15 -6.07
N ILE A 4 -6.07 -1.96 -5.36
CA ILE A 4 -5.13 -2.90 -5.97
C ILE A 4 -5.46 -4.36 -5.68
N PHE A 5 -6.22 -4.64 -4.61
CA PHE A 5 -6.61 -6.00 -4.26
C PHE A 5 -7.99 -6.07 -3.60
N GLU A 6 -8.63 -7.22 -3.76
CA GLU A 6 -9.81 -7.61 -3.01
C GLU A 6 -9.74 -9.10 -2.68
N HIS A 7 -9.88 -9.42 -1.39
CA HIS A 7 -9.89 -10.80 -0.93
C HIS A 7 -10.76 -10.96 0.30
N ARG A 8 -11.76 -11.86 0.23
CA ARG A 8 -12.64 -12.22 1.36
C ARG A 8 -13.26 -11.00 2.09
N GLY A 9 -13.60 -9.96 1.33
CA GLY A 9 -14.17 -8.72 1.87
C GLY A 9 -13.16 -7.74 2.47
N MET A 10 -11.86 -8.05 2.42
CA MET A 10 -10.78 -7.09 2.63
C MET A 10 -10.48 -6.39 1.31
N HIS A 11 -10.45 -5.06 1.33
CA HIS A 11 -10.11 -4.23 0.20
C HIS A 11 -8.78 -3.54 0.47
N VAL A 12 -7.86 -3.63 -0.49
CA VAL A 12 -6.51 -3.07 -0.35
C VAL A 12 -6.32 -1.96 -1.37
N PHE A 13 -5.77 -0.86 -0.88
CA PHE A 13 -5.57 0.36 -1.64
C PHE A 13 -4.12 0.78 -1.59
N LEU A 14 -3.61 1.23 -2.73
CA LEU A 14 -2.35 1.93 -2.84
C LEU A 14 -2.61 3.43 -2.71
N ASP A 15 -1.90 4.08 -1.81
CA ASP A 15 -1.89 5.52 -1.61
C ASP A 15 -0.45 6.01 -1.60
N SER A 16 -0.02 6.75 -2.63
CA SER A 16 1.34 7.28 -2.65
C SER A 16 1.32 8.80 -2.64
N ASN A 17 1.42 9.36 -1.44
CA ASN A 17 1.63 10.79 -1.26
C ASN A 17 3.11 11.13 -1.02
N SER A 18 4.00 10.12 -0.99
CA SER A 18 5.44 10.27 -0.77
C SER A 18 6.24 9.60 -1.91
N PHE A 19 7.45 10.09 -2.15
CA PHE A 19 8.40 9.50 -3.10
C PHE A 19 9.23 8.36 -2.49
N ASP A 20 9.36 8.35 -1.16
CA ASP A 20 10.29 7.46 -0.44
C ASP A 20 9.56 6.29 0.24
N GLU A 21 8.23 6.28 0.20
CA GLU A 21 7.38 5.28 0.87
C GLU A 21 6.06 5.09 0.11
N ILE A 22 5.63 3.84 -0.06
CA ILE A 22 4.30 3.48 -0.55
C ILE A 22 3.42 3.13 0.63
N ARG A 23 2.35 3.90 0.82
CA ARG A 23 1.32 3.56 1.80
C ARG A 23 0.31 2.61 1.19
N VAL A 24 0.16 1.44 1.79
CA VAL A 24 -0.85 0.44 1.42
C VAL A 24 -1.87 0.36 2.54
N ILE A 25 -3.14 0.56 2.20
CA ILE A 25 -4.23 0.62 3.18
C ILE A 25 -5.13 -0.59 2.97
N ALA A 26 -5.29 -1.42 4.00
CA ALA A 26 -6.27 -2.51 4.00
C ALA A 26 -7.49 -2.14 4.85
N LYS A 27 -8.67 -2.26 4.25
CA LYS A 27 -9.97 -2.01 4.88
C LYS A 27 -10.76 -3.29 4.95
N TYR A 28 -11.30 -3.59 6.14
CA TYR A 28 -12.20 -4.71 6.35
C TYR A 28 -13.33 -4.29 7.28
N ARG A 29 -14.57 -4.33 6.79
CA ARG A 29 -15.74 -3.80 7.52
C ARG A 29 -15.53 -2.34 7.93
N ARG A 30 -15.45 -2.05 9.23
CA ARG A 30 -15.21 -0.71 9.81
C ARG A 30 -13.79 -0.53 10.35
N ARG A 31 -12.88 -1.46 10.02
CA ARG A 31 -11.50 -1.52 10.51
C ARG A 31 -10.52 -1.23 9.40
N GLU A 32 -9.38 -0.68 9.76
CA GLU A 32 -8.33 -0.31 8.82
C GLU A 32 -6.95 -0.56 9.42
N SER A 33 -6.05 -1.09 8.60
CA SER A 33 -4.63 -1.15 8.90
C SER A 33 -3.84 -0.60 7.72
N VAL A 34 -2.66 -0.08 8.01
CA VAL A 34 -1.78 0.54 7.03
C VAL A 34 -0.45 -0.20 7.05
N GLY A 35 0.00 -0.64 5.89
CA GLY A 35 1.37 -1.08 5.64
C GLY A 35 2.13 0.00 4.89
N LEU A 36 3.38 0.17 5.25
CA LEU A 36 4.30 1.15 4.71
C LEU A 36 5.44 0.36 4.08
N ILE A 37 5.57 0.49 2.76
CA ILE A 37 6.65 -0.12 1.99
C ILE A 37 7.70 0.97 1.76
N ASP A 38 8.87 0.76 2.35
CA ASP A 38 10.01 1.65 2.20
C ASP A 38 10.64 1.41 0.82
N ILE A 39 10.98 2.50 0.12
CA ILE A 39 11.63 2.46 -1.18
C ILE A 39 13.00 3.12 -1.07
N GLU A 40 14.04 2.46 -1.56
CA GLU A 40 15.35 3.06 -1.77
C GLU A 40 15.74 2.94 -3.25
N GLN A 41 16.05 4.05 -3.90
CA GLN A 41 16.44 4.11 -5.33
C GLN A 41 15.41 3.49 -6.30
N GLY A 42 14.14 3.44 -5.93
CA GLY A 42 13.07 2.86 -6.74
C GLY A 42 12.87 1.35 -6.52
N GLU A 43 13.62 0.75 -5.60
CA GLU A 43 13.54 -0.66 -5.23
C GLU A 43 12.98 -0.84 -3.81
N PHE A 44 12.39 -2.01 -3.55
CA PHE A 44 11.89 -2.37 -2.22
C PHE A 44 13.05 -2.45 -1.21
N SER A 45 12.96 -1.71 -0.11
CA SER A 45 13.97 -1.75 0.96
C SER A 45 13.43 -2.23 2.31
N GLY A 46 12.11 -2.16 2.52
CA GLY A 46 11.51 -2.55 3.79
C GLY A 46 9.98 -2.57 3.78
N LEU A 47 9.42 -3.22 4.80
CA LEU A 47 7.99 -3.22 5.06
C LEU A 47 7.75 -3.11 6.57
N HIS A 48 6.88 -2.19 6.96
CA HIS A 48 6.42 -2.09 8.34
C HIS A 48 4.93 -1.75 8.43
N LEU A 49 4.27 -2.20 9.49
CA LEU A 49 2.86 -1.92 9.72
C LEU A 49 2.68 -0.75 10.69
N GLN A 50 1.75 0.14 10.36
CA GLN A 50 1.31 1.21 11.23
C GLN A 50 0.05 0.77 11.98
N PHE A 51 0.21 0.46 13.26
CA PHE A 51 -0.85 -0.10 14.12
C PHE A 51 -1.72 0.95 14.82
N ASN A 52 -1.24 2.18 14.99
CA ASN A 52 -1.98 3.28 15.63
C ASN A 52 -2.44 4.30 14.59
N LEU A 53 -3.63 4.09 14.05
CA LEU A 53 -4.34 5.09 13.25
C LEU A 53 -5.35 5.79 14.15
N GLU A 54 -5.23 7.12 14.27
CA GLU A 54 -6.12 7.90 15.12
C GLU A 54 -7.58 7.66 14.73
N GLY A 55 -8.39 7.24 15.71
CA GLY A 55 -9.82 7.00 15.52
C GLY A 55 -10.19 5.76 14.70
N LYS A 56 -9.26 4.85 14.41
CA LYS A 56 -9.55 3.60 13.68
C LYS A 56 -9.03 2.37 14.41
N ASP A 57 -9.89 1.36 14.51
CA ASP A 57 -9.52 0.04 14.98
C ASP A 57 -8.68 -0.69 13.92
N PRO A 58 -7.61 -1.39 14.33
CA PRO A 58 -6.85 -2.24 13.42
C PRO A 58 -7.69 -3.42 12.93
N LEU A 59 -7.24 -4.00 11.81
CA LEU A 59 -7.81 -5.24 11.29
C LEU A 59 -7.84 -6.34 12.36
N PRO A 60 -8.86 -7.21 12.36
CA PRO A 60 -8.83 -8.40 13.22
C PRO A 60 -7.62 -9.27 12.90
N ALA A 61 -7.09 -9.99 13.89
CA ALA A 61 -5.82 -10.73 13.79
C ALA A 61 -5.69 -11.58 12.51
N ARG A 62 -6.75 -12.31 12.12
CA ARG A 62 -6.74 -13.11 10.89
C ARG A 62 -6.56 -12.25 9.63
N GLN A 63 -7.32 -11.17 9.49
CA GLN A 63 -7.22 -10.27 8.34
C GLN A 63 -5.90 -9.51 8.33
N LEU A 64 -5.36 -9.21 9.52
CA LEU A 64 -4.06 -8.59 9.68
C LEU A 64 -2.95 -9.52 9.17
N LEU A 65 -2.97 -10.79 9.56
CA LEU A 65 -2.03 -11.80 9.03
C LEU A 65 -2.19 -11.98 7.51
N GLU A 66 -3.42 -12.10 7.01
CA GLU A 66 -3.68 -12.17 5.56
C GLU A 66 -3.18 -10.91 4.83
N PHE A 67 -3.22 -9.75 5.47
CA PHE A 67 -2.69 -8.50 4.93
C PHE A 67 -1.16 -8.47 4.92
N GLU A 68 -0.52 -8.86 6.03
CA GLU A 68 0.94 -8.99 6.14
C GLU A 68 1.50 -9.95 5.09
N ASP A 69 0.92 -11.14 4.97
CA ASP A 69 1.32 -12.15 3.98
C ASP A 69 1.23 -11.59 2.56
N MET A 70 0.13 -10.91 2.25
CA MET A 70 -0.08 -10.30 0.95
C MET A 70 0.96 -9.19 0.68
N LEU A 71 1.24 -8.31 1.64
CA LEU A 71 2.27 -7.28 1.47
C LEU A 71 3.65 -7.90 1.26
N SER A 72 3.98 -8.97 1.97
CA SER A 72 5.25 -9.68 1.81
C SER A 72 5.37 -10.30 0.41
N ILE A 73 4.34 -11.04 -0.03
CA ILE A 73 4.32 -11.75 -1.31
C ILE A 73 4.32 -10.79 -2.51
N TYR A 74 3.56 -9.70 -2.43
CA TYR A 74 3.32 -8.79 -3.56
C TYR A 74 4.07 -7.46 -3.45
N SER A 75 5.03 -7.34 -2.53
CA SER A 75 5.81 -6.11 -2.29
C SER A 75 6.44 -5.56 -3.58
N GLU A 76 7.17 -6.40 -4.31
CA GLU A 76 7.82 -6.02 -5.57
C GLU A 76 6.81 -5.62 -6.65
N ASP A 77 5.70 -6.34 -6.78
CA ASP A 77 4.62 -6.02 -7.72
C ASP A 77 3.96 -4.67 -7.40
N ILE A 78 3.77 -4.39 -6.11
CA ILE A 78 3.23 -3.11 -5.61
C ILE A 78 4.19 -1.97 -5.97
N VAL A 79 5.50 -2.15 -5.76
CA VAL A 79 6.53 -1.17 -6.14
C VAL A 79 6.56 -0.96 -7.66
N ALA A 80 6.50 -2.03 -8.45
CA ALA A 80 6.48 -1.93 -9.91
C ALA A 80 5.23 -1.19 -10.42
N LEU A 81 4.05 -1.46 -9.82
CA LEU A 81 2.82 -0.74 -10.12
C LEU A 81 2.94 0.74 -9.77
N TRP A 82 3.48 1.06 -8.60
CA TRP A 82 3.72 2.44 -8.18
C TRP A 82 4.66 3.18 -9.13
N ASN A 83 5.81 2.58 -9.46
CA ASN A 83 6.78 3.13 -10.42
C ASN A 83 6.10 3.47 -11.75
N ARG A 84 5.24 2.58 -12.26
CA ARG A 84 4.47 2.81 -13.50
C ARG A 84 3.53 4.01 -13.37
N LEU A 85 2.82 4.15 -12.25
CA LEU A 85 1.88 5.25 -12.01
C LEU A 85 2.59 6.60 -11.88
N VAL A 86 3.75 6.62 -11.21
CA VAL A 86 4.58 7.83 -11.07
C VAL A 86 5.16 8.26 -12.41
N GLN A 87 5.69 7.33 -13.21
CA GLN A 87 6.22 7.63 -14.54
C GLN A 87 5.16 8.18 -15.48
N GLN A 88 3.93 7.65 -15.47
CA GLN A 88 2.81 8.19 -16.25
C GLN A 88 2.48 9.63 -15.84
N SER A 89 2.47 9.91 -14.54
CA SER A 89 2.22 11.25 -14.00
C SER A 89 3.31 12.26 -14.39
N ALA A 90 4.57 11.84 -14.40
CA ALA A 90 5.70 12.66 -14.85
C ALA A 90 5.67 12.91 -16.36
N SER A 91 5.25 11.93 -17.15
CA SER A 91 5.17 12.06 -18.61
C SER A 91 4.03 13.00 -19.05
N MET A 92 2.92 13.06 -18.31
CA MET A 92 1.83 14.03 -18.56
C MET A 92 2.24 15.48 -18.25
N LYS A 93 3.13 15.72 -17.28
CA LYS A 93 3.60 17.07 -16.92
C LYS A 93 4.60 17.67 -17.91
N ARG A 94 5.18 16.89 -18.83
CA ARG A 94 6.16 17.35 -19.83
C ARG A 94 5.54 17.75 -21.18
N VAL A 95 4.23 17.58 -21.35
CA VAL A 95 3.51 17.87 -22.61
C VAL A 95 2.64 19.14 -22.51
N SER A 96 2.75 19.88 -21.42
CA SER A 96 2.03 21.14 -21.17
C SER A 96 2.95 22.35 -21.19
#